data_AF-A0AAW9IH09-F1
#
_entry.id   AF-A0AAW9IH09-F1
#
_cell.length_a   1.000
_cell.length_b   1.000
_cell.length_c   1.000
_cell.angle_alpha   90.00
_cell.angle_beta   90.00
_cell.angle_gamma   90.00
#
_symmetry.space_group_name_H-M   'P 1'
#
loop_
_entity.id
_entity.type
_entity.pdbx_description
1 polymer ?
#
loop_
_entity_poly.entity_id
_entity_poly.type
_entity_poly.pdbx_seq_one_letter_code
_entity_poly.pdbx_strand_id
1 'polypeptide(L)'
;NNISTKIFDSGLGISLFRDNSTRTRFSFASACNLLGLEVQDLDEGKSQVAHGETVRETANMVSFMADVIGIRDDMYIGKGITYMREVSKAVREGYEEGTLEQIPTLVDLQCDIAHPTQAMADALHLVNEFGGIENLKGKKVAMTWAYSPSYGKPLSVPQGIIGLLTRFGMDVVLAHPEGYEVMPEVEEIAKENAKLSGGSFTKTNSMEDAFKDADIVYPKSWAPFVAMEKRTDLSGNGDFDGIKELEKE
;
A
#
# COMPACT_ATOMS: atom_id res chain seq x y z
N ASN A 1 25.12 -2.34 20.53
CA ASN A 1 26.02 -2.86 19.47
C ASN A 1 25.21 -3.01 18.20
N ASN A 2 25.58 -2.30 17.13
CA ASN A 2 24.95 -2.50 15.82
C ASN A 2 25.60 -3.73 15.17
N ILE A 3 24.82 -4.80 14.95
CA ILE A 3 25.30 -6.02 14.29
C ILE A 3 24.98 -5.87 12.80
N SER A 4 26.00 -6.03 11.95
CA SER A 4 25.79 -5.96 10.50
C SER A 4 24.82 -7.05 10.05
N THR A 5 23.74 -6.64 9.40
CA THR A 5 22.75 -7.50 8.73
C THR A 5 22.90 -7.45 7.21
N LYS A 6 24.00 -6.87 6.71
CA LYS A 6 24.23 -6.71 5.28
C LYS A 6 24.26 -8.06 4.59
N ILE A 7 23.54 -8.13 3.48
CA ILE A 7 23.55 -9.26 2.55
C ILE A 7 24.06 -8.83 1.16
N PHE A 8 24.12 -7.52 0.90
CA PHE A 8 24.72 -6.92 -0.29
C PHE A 8 26.02 -6.20 0.09
N ASP A 9 27.09 -6.47 -0.65
CA ASP A 9 28.35 -5.74 -0.55
C ASP A 9 28.30 -4.41 -1.34
N SER A 10 27.50 -4.38 -2.40
CA SER A 10 27.17 -3.23 -3.23
C SER A 10 25.82 -3.46 -3.91
N GLY A 11 25.12 -2.39 -4.26
CA GLY A 11 23.85 -2.49 -5.00
C GLY A 11 22.98 -1.25 -4.80
N LEU A 12 21.91 -1.14 -5.60
CA LEU A 12 20.98 -0.01 -5.55
C LEU A 12 19.56 -0.45 -5.14
N GLY A 13 19.04 0.24 -4.13
CA GLY A 13 17.61 0.29 -3.84
C GLY A 13 16.99 1.54 -4.47
N ILE A 14 16.15 1.36 -5.48
CA ILE A 14 15.49 2.47 -6.17
C ILE A 14 14.21 2.85 -5.42
N SER A 15 14.11 4.13 -5.08
CA SER A 15 13.00 4.73 -4.35
C SER A 15 12.19 5.59 -5.33
N LEU A 16 11.00 5.10 -5.72
CA LEU A 16 10.08 5.81 -6.61
C LEU A 16 8.83 6.23 -5.82
N PHE A 17 8.75 7.52 -5.51
CA PHE A 17 7.62 8.11 -4.78
C PHE A 17 6.88 9.08 -5.69
N ARG A 18 5.68 8.70 -6.15
CA ARG A 18 4.75 9.58 -6.86
C ARG A 18 3.85 10.38 -5.92
N ASP A 19 3.66 9.87 -4.70
CA ASP A 19 3.04 10.61 -3.58
C ASP A 19 4.03 10.83 -2.43
N ASN A 20 3.80 11.89 -1.68
CA ASN A 20 4.67 12.28 -0.58
C ASN A 20 4.57 11.32 0.61
N SER A 21 5.71 10.97 1.20
CA SER A 21 5.75 10.20 2.43
C SER A 21 7.02 10.46 3.23
N THR A 22 6.86 10.74 4.53
CA THR A 22 8.00 10.76 5.45
C THR A 22 8.33 9.34 5.92
N ARG A 23 7.37 8.66 6.56
CA ARG A 23 7.61 7.35 7.21
C ARG A 23 8.06 6.29 6.22
N THR A 24 7.31 6.12 5.13
CA THR A 24 7.61 5.06 4.15
C THR A 24 8.96 5.28 3.48
N ARG A 25 9.29 6.54 3.13
CA ARG A 25 10.57 6.90 2.50
C ARG A 25 11.75 6.62 3.42
N PHE A 26 11.69 7.08 4.67
CA PHE A 26 12.76 6.82 5.64
C PHE A 26 12.86 5.34 6.03
N SER A 27 11.75 4.63 6.17
CA SER A 27 11.75 3.19 6.44
C SER A 27 12.38 2.39 5.30
N PHE A 28 12.02 2.71 4.05
CA PHE A 28 12.62 2.05 2.87
C PHE A 28 14.12 2.33 2.78
N ALA A 29 14.53 3.59 2.99
CA ALA A 29 15.94 3.95 2.98
C ALA A 29 16.74 3.25 4.10
N SER A 30 16.15 3.19 5.31
CA SER A 30 16.74 2.46 6.43
C SER A 30 16.85 0.97 6.14
N ALA A 31 15.86 0.35 5.50
CA ALA A 31 15.89 -1.06 5.14
C ALA A 31 16.94 -1.36 4.08
N CYS A 32 17.07 -0.52 3.05
CA CYS A 32 18.14 -0.63 2.05
C CYS A 32 19.52 -0.55 2.71
N ASN A 33 19.76 0.46 3.55
CA ASN A 33 21.02 0.62 4.26
C ASN A 33 21.33 -0.57 5.18
N LEU A 34 20.32 -1.08 5.89
CA LEU A 34 20.42 -2.24 6.77
C LEU A 34 20.87 -3.50 6.01
N LEU A 35 20.40 -3.66 4.76
CA LEU A 35 20.75 -4.79 3.89
C LEU A 35 22.05 -4.58 3.09
N GLY A 36 22.60 -3.36 3.08
CA GLY A 36 23.85 -3.03 2.40
C GLY A 36 23.69 -2.32 1.05
N LEU A 37 22.47 -1.93 0.69
CA LEU A 37 22.16 -1.20 -0.54
C LEU A 37 22.31 0.31 -0.35
N GLU A 38 22.75 1.00 -1.39
CA GLU A 38 22.62 2.46 -1.50
C GLU A 38 21.26 2.82 -2.09
N VAL A 39 20.63 3.86 -1.53
CA VAL A 39 19.32 4.31 -2.00
C VAL A 39 19.51 5.35 -3.09
N GLN A 40 18.84 5.17 -4.22
CA GLN A 40 18.70 6.22 -5.22
C GLN A 40 17.24 6.57 -5.45
N ASP A 41 16.93 7.85 -5.32
CA ASP A 41 15.59 8.36 -5.58
C ASP A 41 15.40 8.56 -7.08
N LEU A 42 14.39 7.90 -7.65
CA LEU A 42 13.96 8.15 -9.01
C LEU A 42 12.97 9.31 -9.02
N ASP A 43 13.50 10.51 -9.24
CA ASP A 43 12.72 11.72 -9.47
C ASP A 43 12.26 11.77 -10.93
N GLU A 44 11.02 11.36 -11.19
CA GLU A 44 10.47 11.29 -12.55
C GLU A 44 10.53 12.64 -13.27
N GLY A 45 10.37 13.75 -12.54
CA GLY A 45 10.44 15.12 -13.08
C GLY A 45 11.84 15.53 -13.53
N LYS A 46 12.89 14.82 -13.09
CA LYS A 46 14.28 14.99 -13.54
C LYS A 46 14.78 13.86 -14.44
N SER A 47 13.90 12.94 -14.82
CA SER A 47 14.23 11.76 -15.64
C SER A 47 13.75 11.91 -17.09
N GLN A 48 14.02 10.91 -17.93
CA GLN A 48 13.48 10.87 -19.29
C GLN A 48 11.98 10.57 -19.35
N VAL A 49 11.37 10.13 -18.24
CA VAL A 49 9.90 10.07 -18.10
C VAL A 49 9.26 11.42 -18.41
N ALA A 50 9.87 12.53 -17.97
CA ALA A 50 9.39 13.88 -18.26
C ALA A 50 9.47 14.26 -19.76
N HIS A 51 10.25 13.53 -20.56
CA HIS A 51 10.40 13.71 -22.00
C HIS A 51 9.65 12.64 -22.82
N GLY A 52 8.83 11.80 -22.17
CA GLY A 52 7.97 10.82 -22.81
C GLY A 52 8.51 9.40 -22.86
N GLU A 53 9.55 9.07 -22.09
CA GLU A 53 9.99 7.68 -21.91
C GLU A 53 8.83 6.83 -21.39
N THR A 54 8.60 5.68 -22.02
CA THR A 54 7.52 4.77 -21.63
C THR A 54 7.84 4.07 -20.30
N VAL A 55 6.81 3.52 -19.65
CA VAL A 55 7.00 2.72 -18.43
C VAL A 55 7.91 1.52 -18.70
N ARG A 56 7.77 0.86 -19.87
CA ARG A 56 8.62 -0.27 -20.26
C ARG A 56 10.08 0.12 -20.40
N GLU A 57 10.37 1.21 -21.11
CA GLU A 57 11.73 1.72 -21.28
C GLU A 57 12.36 2.08 -19.93
N THR A 58 11.65 2.87 -19.13
CA THR A 58 12.09 3.28 -17.77
C THR A 58 12.34 2.06 -16.88
N ALA A 59 11.40 1.12 -16.84
CA ALA A 59 11.50 -0.08 -16.01
C ALA A 59 12.72 -0.92 -16.36
N ASN A 60 12.98 -1.14 -17.65
CA ASN A 60 14.17 -1.86 -18.09
C ASN A 60 15.45 -1.08 -17.76
N MET A 61 15.50 0.22 -18.07
CA MET A 61 16.67 1.07 -17.80
C MET A 61 17.07 1.08 -16.33
N VAL A 62 16.08 1.25 -15.43
CA VAL A 62 16.30 1.22 -13.99
C VAL A 62 16.74 -0.17 -13.51
N SER A 63 16.15 -1.23 -14.08
CA SER A 63 16.41 -2.62 -13.67
C SER A 63 17.80 -3.14 -14.05
N PHE A 64 18.51 -2.51 -14.98
CA PHE A 64 19.92 -2.83 -15.22
C PHE A 64 20.81 -2.55 -14.01
N MET A 65 20.44 -1.56 -13.18
CA MET A 65 21.28 -1.04 -12.09
C MET A 65 20.71 -1.34 -10.71
N ALA A 66 19.46 -1.79 -10.62
CA ALA A 66 18.74 -1.96 -9.36
C ALA A 66 18.71 -3.42 -8.88
N ASP A 67 18.83 -3.61 -7.57
CA ASP A 67 18.57 -4.88 -6.88
C ASP A 67 17.13 -4.92 -6.34
N VAL A 68 16.65 -3.76 -5.89
CA VAL A 68 15.31 -3.59 -5.30
C VAL A 68 14.70 -2.30 -5.84
N ILE A 69 13.41 -2.33 -6.17
CA ILE A 69 12.64 -1.16 -6.58
C ILE A 69 11.43 -1.03 -5.65
N GLY A 70 11.40 0.02 -4.83
CA GLY A 70 10.26 0.38 -4.01
C GLY A 70 9.42 1.45 -4.70
N ILE A 71 8.13 1.18 -4.90
CA ILE A 71 7.22 2.09 -5.60
C ILE A 71 6.08 2.50 -4.67
N ARG A 72 5.80 3.80 -4.58
CA ARG A 72 4.59 4.35 -3.98
C ARG A 72 3.82 5.20 -4.99
N ASP A 73 2.57 4.81 -5.24
CA ASP A 73 1.64 5.51 -6.12
C ASP A 73 0.20 5.22 -5.67
N ASP A 74 -0.35 6.08 -4.81
CA ASP A 74 -1.68 5.92 -4.23
C ASP A 74 -2.61 7.11 -4.51
N MET A 75 -2.24 7.95 -5.49
CA MET A 75 -2.94 9.19 -5.80
C MET A 75 -4.32 8.97 -6.43
N TYR A 76 -4.42 7.98 -7.31
CA TYR A 76 -5.59 7.76 -8.15
C TYR A 76 -5.94 6.28 -8.22
N ILE A 77 -7.24 5.99 -8.08
CA ILE A 77 -7.78 4.63 -8.09
C ILE A 77 -7.50 3.97 -9.43
N GLY A 78 -7.01 2.74 -9.40
CA GLY A 78 -6.64 1.94 -10.56
C GLY A 78 -5.39 2.40 -11.29
N LYS A 79 -4.69 3.47 -10.87
CA LYS A 79 -3.48 3.96 -11.55
C LYS A 79 -2.21 3.39 -10.96
N GLY A 80 -2.05 3.44 -9.64
CA GLY A 80 -0.84 3.01 -8.98
C GLY A 80 -0.53 1.53 -9.14
N ILE A 81 -1.52 0.68 -8.82
CA ILE A 81 -1.37 -0.78 -9.00
C ILE A 81 -1.18 -1.15 -10.48
N THR A 82 -1.80 -0.42 -11.42
CA THR A 82 -1.63 -0.65 -12.85
C THR A 82 -0.21 -0.33 -13.29
N TYR A 83 0.32 0.81 -12.86
CA TYR A 83 1.72 1.18 -13.10
C TYR A 83 2.68 0.13 -12.55
N MET A 84 2.52 -0.29 -11.29
CA MET A 84 3.38 -1.31 -10.68
C MET A 84 3.30 -2.67 -11.41
N ARG A 85 2.11 -3.06 -11.89
CA ARG A 85 1.93 -4.26 -12.71
C ARG A 85 2.61 -4.12 -14.07
N GLU A 86 2.56 -2.95 -14.69
CA GLU A 86 3.25 -2.66 -15.95
C GLU A 86 4.77 -2.71 -15.76
N VAL A 87 5.33 -2.10 -14.71
CA VAL A 87 6.75 -2.23 -14.35
C VAL A 87 7.10 -3.70 -14.14
N SER A 88 6.36 -4.43 -13.32
CA SER A 88 6.62 -5.85 -13.08
C SER A 88 6.56 -6.70 -14.35
N LYS A 89 5.66 -6.37 -15.27
CA LYS A 89 5.54 -7.06 -16.56
C LYS A 89 6.74 -6.72 -17.46
N ALA A 90 7.08 -5.44 -17.61
CA ALA A 90 8.19 -4.98 -18.42
C ALA A 90 9.53 -5.60 -17.99
N VAL A 91 9.79 -5.66 -16.67
CA VAL A 91 11.01 -6.27 -16.13
C VAL A 91 11.06 -7.78 -16.42
N ARG A 92 9.94 -8.49 -16.30
CA ARG A 92 9.89 -9.93 -16.64
C ARG A 92 10.12 -10.16 -18.13
N GLU A 93 9.44 -9.40 -18.99
CA GLU A 93 9.63 -9.46 -20.44
C GLU A 93 11.08 -9.14 -20.82
N GLY A 94 11.66 -8.09 -20.24
CA GLY A 94 13.06 -7.70 -20.46
C GLY A 94 14.04 -8.81 -20.09
N TYR A 95 13.79 -9.53 -18.99
CA TYR A 95 14.61 -10.69 -18.61
C TYR A 95 14.41 -11.89 -19.54
N GLU A 96 13.15 -12.22 -19.88
CA GLU A 96 12.82 -13.33 -20.79
C GLU A 96 13.37 -13.12 -22.21
N GLU A 97 13.40 -11.89 -22.68
CA GLU A 97 13.96 -11.48 -23.98
C GLU A 97 15.50 -11.37 -23.95
N GLY A 98 16.14 -11.51 -22.78
CA GLY A 98 17.58 -11.38 -22.61
C GLY A 98 18.10 -9.94 -22.66
N THR A 99 17.20 -8.95 -22.54
CA THR A 99 17.58 -7.54 -22.38
C THR A 99 18.11 -7.27 -20.97
N LEU A 100 17.51 -7.88 -19.95
CA LEU A 100 17.96 -7.77 -18.55
C LEU A 100 18.66 -9.05 -18.10
N GLU A 101 19.74 -8.91 -17.34
CA GLU A 101 20.48 -10.03 -16.77
C GLU A 101 19.85 -10.56 -15.46
N GLN A 102 18.94 -9.79 -14.87
CA GLN A 102 18.26 -10.12 -13.61
C GLN A 102 16.87 -9.50 -13.52
N ILE A 103 16.10 -9.94 -12.53
CA ILE A 103 14.80 -9.38 -12.16
C ILE A 103 14.95 -8.76 -10.76
N PRO A 104 15.02 -7.42 -10.60
CA PRO A 104 15.01 -6.79 -9.28
C PRO A 104 13.75 -7.14 -8.49
N THR A 105 13.87 -7.09 -7.17
CA THR A 105 12.70 -7.25 -6.28
C THR A 105 11.85 -5.98 -6.32
N LEU A 106 10.62 -6.08 -6.83
CA LEU A 106 9.65 -5.00 -6.74
C LEU A 106 8.89 -5.06 -5.42
N VAL A 107 8.85 -3.93 -4.72
CA VAL A 107 8.12 -3.75 -3.46
C VAL A 107 7.05 -2.68 -3.66
N ASP A 108 5.78 -3.07 -3.56
CA ASP A 108 4.68 -2.13 -3.38
C ASP A 108 4.82 -1.49 -1.99
N LEU A 109 5.31 -0.25 -1.96
CA LEU A 109 5.40 0.51 -0.72
C LEU A 109 4.02 0.98 -0.29
N GLN A 110 3.21 1.44 -1.24
CA GLN A 110 1.79 1.75 -1.10
C GLN A 110 1.20 2.02 -2.50
N CYS A 111 0.12 1.33 -2.85
CA CYS A 111 -0.69 1.63 -4.03
C CYS A 111 -2.07 2.17 -3.63
N ASP A 112 -2.90 2.46 -4.63
CA ASP A 112 -4.27 2.91 -4.45
C ASP A 112 -5.21 1.85 -3.83
N ILE A 113 -4.83 0.57 -3.87
CA ILE A 113 -5.58 -0.55 -3.29
C ILE A 113 -5.06 -0.94 -1.91
N ALA A 114 -3.74 -1.02 -1.71
CA ALA A 114 -3.16 -1.62 -0.51
C ALA A 114 -1.91 -0.87 -0.04
N HIS A 115 -1.66 -0.94 1.27
CA HIS A 115 -0.43 -0.46 1.90
C HIS A 115 0.25 -1.64 2.62
N PRO A 116 0.85 -2.59 1.89
CA PRO A 116 1.30 -3.86 2.47
C PRO A 116 2.42 -3.66 3.49
N THR A 117 3.30 -2.67 3.29
CA THR A 117 4.37 -2.35 4.25
C THR A 117 3.82 -1.89 5.61
N GLN A 118 2.77 -1.06 5.62
CA GLN A 118 2.06 -0.66 6.84
C GLN A 118 1.34 -1.86 7.47
N ALA A 119 0.54 -2.58 6.68
CA ALA A 119 -0.22 -3.72 7.20
C ALA A 119 0.68 -4.82 7.80
N MET A 120 1.84 -5.10 7.19
CA MET A 120 2.82 -6.04 7.73
C MET A 120 3.48 -5.52 9.02
N ALA A 121 3.78 -4.22 9.10
CA ALA A 121 4.34 -3.63 10.31
C ALA A 121 3.34 -3.70 11.48
N ASP A 122 2.06 -3.42 11.22
CA ASP A 122 1.00 -3.51 12.22
C ASP A 122 0.75 -4.96 12.63
N ALA A 123 0.71 -5.90 11.68
CA ALA A 123 0.61 -7.31 11.99
C ALA A 123 1.78 -7.80 12.87
N LEU A 124 3.02 -7.41 12.57
CA LEU A 124 4.18 -7.74 13.40
C LEU A 124 4.06 -7.14 14.82
N HIS A 125 3.53 -5.92 14.94
CA HIS A 125 3.26 -5.33 16.25
C HIS A 125 2.25 -6.18 17.04
N LEU A 126 1.14 -6.58 16.41
CA LEU A 126 0.14 -7.44 17.04
C LEU A 126 0.72 -8.81 17.43
N VAL A 127 1.52 -9.43 16.56
CA VAL A 127 2.20 -10.71 16.86
C VAL A 127 3.06 -10.58 18.12
N ASN A 128 3.81 -9.48 18.26
CA ASN A 128 4.63 -9.26 19.45
C ASN A 128 3.79 -8.99 20.70
N GLU A 129 2.74 -8.17 20.57
CA GLU A 129 1.85 -7.80 21.68
C GLU A 129 1.10 -9.02 22.23
N PHE A 130 0.58 -9.88 21.35
CA PHE A 130 -0.13 -11.09 21.74
C PHE A 130 0.78 -12.32 21.88
N GLY A 131 2.10 -12.15 21.77
CA GLY A 131 3.09 -13.18 22.05
C GLY A 131 3.08 -14.37 21.07
N GLY A 132 2.64 -14.16 19.83
CA GLY A 132 2.59 -15.21 18.80
C GLY A 132 1.56 -14.94 17.72
N ILE A 133 1.84 -15.43 16.51
CA ILE A 133 0.91 -15.30 15.36
C ILE A 133 -0.34 -16.15 15.55
N GLU A 134 -0.20 -17.28 16.23
CA GLU A 134 -1.27 -18.20 16.62
C GLU A 134 -2.25 -17.56 17.62
N ASN A 135 -1.79 -16.60 18.43
CA ASN A 135 -2.59 -15.92 19.45
C ASN A 135 -3.45 -14.78 18.87
N LEU A 136 -3.29 -14.47 17.58
CA LEU A 136 -4.17 -13.52 16.88
C LEU A 136 -5.55 -14.14 16.60
N LYS A 137 -5.63 -15.46 16.49
CA LYS A 137 -6.89 -16.14 16.15
C LYS A 137 -7.98 -15.85 17.20
N GLY A 138 -9.15 -15.44 16.73
CA GLY A 138 -10.30 -15.07 17.56
C GLY A 138 -10.20 -13.70 18.24
N LYS A 139 -9.12 -12.93 17.99
CA LYS A 139 -9.02 -11.54 18.45
C LYS A 139 -9.90 -10.64 17.61
N LYS A 140 -10.67 -9.76 18.26
CA LYS A 140 -11.55 -8.80 17.59
C LYS A 140 -10.79 -7.52 17.24
N VAL A 141 -10.79 -7.17 15.96
CA VAL A 141 -10.20 -5.93 15.43
C VAL A 141 -11.30 -5.01 14.94
N ALA A 142 -11.43 -3.84 15.55
CA ALA A 142 -12.26 -2.76 15.05
C ALA A 142 -11.43 -1.84 14.14
N MET A 143 -11.48 -2.06 12.83
CA MET A 143 -10.92 -1.14 11.83
C MET A 143 -11.94 -0.04 11.55
N THR A 144 -11.72 1.16 12.12
CA THR A 144 -12.77 2.18 12.17
C THR A 144 -12.37 3.47 11.47
N TRP A 145 -13.36 4.09 10.83
CA TRP A 145 -13.19 5.45 10.33
C TRP A 145 -13.05 6.43 11.50
N ALA A 146 -12.12 7.37 11.36
CA ALA A 146 -11.95 8.46 12.31
C ALA A 146 -11.79 9.79 11.56
N TYR A 147 -12.39 10.85 12.07
CA TYR A 147 -12.27 12.18 11.49
C TYR A 147 -10.83 12.69 11.53
N SER A 148 -10.42 13.39 10.48
CA SER A 148 -9.14 14.13 10.40
C SER A 148 -9.41 15.46 9.71
N PRO A 149 -8.85 16.59 10.20
CA PRO A 149 -9.06 17.91 9.59
C PRO A 149 -8.31 18.12 8.27
N SER A 150 -7.61 17.09 7.79
CA SER A 150 -6.79 17.11 6.57
C SER A 150 -7.57 16.58 5.37
N TYR A 151 -7.05 16.81 4.17
CA TYR A 151 -7.58 16.25 2.92
C TYR A 151 -7.82 14.73 2.98
N GLY A 152 -8.69 14.27 2.08
CA GLY A 152 -9.07 12.88 1.93
C GLY A 152 -7.87 11.94 1.82
N LYS A 153 -7.69 11.10 2.84
CA LYS A 153 -6.55 10.17 2.90
C LYS A 153 -6.83 8.90 2.07
N PRO A 154 -5.77 8.21 1.60
CA PRO A 154 -5.90 6.97 0.84
C PRO A 154 -6.66 5.87 1.59
N LEU A 155 -7.41 5.08 0.81
CA LEU A 155 -8.15 3.88 1.23
C LEU A 155 -7.25 2.68 1.50
N SER A 156 -5.98 2.73 1.07
CA SER A 156 -5.09 1.58 1.04
C SER A 156 -4.73 0.99 2.42
N VAL A 157 -4.80 1.80 3.48
CA VAL A 157 -4.60 1.31 4.86
C VAL A 157 -5.77 0.45 5.36
N PRO A 158 -7.02 0.95 5.46
CA PRO A 158 -8.14 0.11 5.90
C PRO A 158 -8.28 -1.13 5.02
N GLN A 159 -8.11 -1.00 3.71
CA GLN A 159 -8.17 -2.11 2.76
C GLN A 159 -7.06 -3.16 3.01
N GLY A 160 -5.82 -2.73 3.23
CA GLY A 160 -4.71 -3.63 3.56
C GLY A 160 -4.92 -4.35 4.89
N ILE A 161 -5.43 -3.65 5.91
CA ILE A 161 -5.69 -4.22 7.24
C ILE A 161 -6.79 -5.27 7.20
N ILE A 162 -7.96 -4.97 6.61
CA ILE A 162 -9.06 -5.95 6.56
C ILE A 162 -8.69 -7.18 5.72
N GLY A 163 -7.95 -6.97 4.62
CA GLY A 163 -7.48 -8.05 3.76
C GLY A 163 -6.45 -8.95 4.46
N LEU A 164 -5.50 -8.36 5.22
CA LEU A 164 -4.44 -9.12 5.87
C LEU A 164 -4.92 -9.82 7.15
N LEU A 165 -5.58 -9.10 8.07
CA LEU A 165 -5.87 -9.62 9.41
C LEU A 165 -6.91 -10.75 9.40
N THR A 166 -7.83 -10.74 8.44
CA THR A 166 -8.77 -11.86 8.21
C THR A 166 -8.05 -13.17 7.86
N ARG A 167 -6.81 -13.14 7.35
CA ARG A 167 -6.02 -14.35 7.06
C ARG A 167 -5.53 -15.06 8.33
N PHE A 168 -5.47 -14.36 9.46
CA PHE A 168 -4.97 -14.90 10.73
C PHE A 168 -6.09 -15.41 11.65
N GLY A 169 -7.32 -15.56 11.12
CA GLY A 169 -8.46 -16.05 11.89
C GLY A 169 -8.97 -15.05 12.94
N MET A 170 -8.67 -13.76 12.74
CA MET A 170 -9.18 -12.67 13.57
C MET A 170 -10.65 -12.38 13.22
N ASP A 171 -11.36 -11.76 14.16
CA ASP A 171 -12.71 -11.24 13.97
C ASP A 171 -12.62 -9.76 13.58
N VAL A 172 -12.63 -9.50 12.27
CA VAL A 172 -12.43 -8.14 11.74
C VAL A 172 -13.78 -7.45 11.54
N VAL A 173 -13.93 -6.29 12.17
CA VAL A 173 -15.08 -5.40 12.00
C VAL A 173 -14.61 -4.12 11.31
N LEU A 174 -15.09 -3.89 10.09
CA LEU A 174 -14.94 -2.63 9.38
C LEU A 174 -16.09 -1.70 9.77
N ALA A 175 -15.78 -0.56 10.40
CA ALA A 175 -16.80 0.39 10.83
C ALA A 175 -16.58 1.77 10.22
N HIS A 176 -17.61 2.32 9.58
CA HIS A 176 -17.55 3.64 8.96
C HIS A 176 -18.93 4.28 8.82
N PRO A 177 -19.03 5.62 8.75
CA PRO A 177 -20.28 6.29 8.36
C PRO A 177 -20.73 5.84 6.96
N GLU A 178 -22.03 5.91 6.67
CA GLU A 178 -22.55 5.68 5.32
C GLU A 178 -21.85 6.59 4.30
N GLY A 179 -21.46 6.04 3.15
CA GLY A 179 -20.71 6.75 2.11
C GLY A 179 -19.18 6.64 2.21
N TYR A 180 -18.65 5.99 3.26
CA TYR A 180 -17.22 5.74 3.46
C TYR A 180 -16.82 4.29 3.21
N GLU A 181 -17.57 3.60 2.37
CA GLU A 181 -17.27 2.24 1.93
C GLU A 181 -15.87 2.16 1.30
N VAL A 182 -15.28 0.98 1.38
CA VAL A 182 -14.03 0.64 0.69
C VAL A 182 -14.34 -0.11 -0.60
N MET A 183 -13.32 -0.46 -1.38
CA MET A 183 -13.47 -1.23 -2.61
C MET A 183 -14.20 -2.57 -2.34
N PRO A 184 -15.30 -2.87 -3.08
CA PRO A 184 -16.06 -4.11 -2.90
C PRO A 184 -15.20 -5.38 -3.03
N GLU A 185 -14.25 -5.38 -3.96
CA GLU A 185 -13.36 -6.53 -4.19
C GLU A 185 -12.50 -6.84 -2.96
N VAL A 186 -12.11 -5.82 -2.19
CA VAL A 186 -11.34 -6.00 -0.95
C VAL A 186 -12.22 -6.58 0.16
N GLU A 187 -13.49 -6.16 0.25
CA GLU A 187 -14.44 -6.77 1.18
C GLU A 187 -14.66 -8.25 0.87
N GLU A 188 -14.76 -8.63 -0.41
CA GLU A 188 -14.89 -10.04 -0.82
C GLU A 188 -13.64 -10.86 -0.47
N ILE A 189 -12.44 -10.32 -0.68
CA ILE A 189 -11.19 -10.95 -0.24
C ILE A 189 -11.18 -11.16 1.28
N ALA A 190 -11.63 -10.16 2.05
CA ALA A 190 -11.70 -10.27 3.50
C ALA A 190 -12.69 -11.37 3.96
N LYS A 191 -13.86 -11.47 3.31
CA LYS A 191 -14.85 -12.54 3.55
C LYS A 191 -14.29 -13.92 3.22
N GLU A 192 -13.61 -14.06 2.09
CA GLU A 192 -12.99 -15.33 1.69
C GLU A 192 -11.89 -15.75 2.66
N ASN A 193 -11.00 -14.83 3.02
CA ASN A 193 -9.94 -15.07 4.00
C ASN A 193 -10.51 -15.51 5.36
N ALA A 194 -11.55 -14.82 5.85
CA ALA A 194 -12.20 -15.18 7.11
C ALA A 194 -12.79 -16.61 7.07
N LYS A 195 -13.43 -16.99 5.95
CA LYS A 195 -13.95 -18.35 5.73
C LYS A 195 -12.84 -19.40 5.76
N LEU A 196 -11.69 -19.12 5.16
CA LEU A 196 -10.56 -20.05 5.08
C LEU A 196 -9.80 -20.17 6.41
N SER A 197 -9.68 -19.08 7.17
CA SER A 197 -8.89 -19.02 8.42
C SER A 197 -9.69 -19.40 9.67
N GLY A 198 -11.03 -19.37 9.59
CA GLY A 198 -11.94 -19.63 10.69
C GLY A 198 -12.16 -18.43 11.62
N GLY A 199 -11.91 -17.21 11.12
CA GLY A 199 -12.31 -15.95 11.76
C GLY A 199 -13.62 -15.40 11.18
N SER A 200 -13.83 -14.09 11.29
CA SER A 200 -15.01 -13.42 10.71
C SER A 200 -14.67 -12.07 10.09
N PHE A 201 -15.49 -11.63 9.14
CA PHE A 201 -15.49 -10.27 8.61
C PHE A 201 -16.90 -9.70 8.66
N THR A 202 -17.05 -8.52 9.26
CA THR A 202 -18.34 -7.82 9.32
C THR A 202 -18.14 -6.34 9.02
N LYS A 203 -19.20 -5.73 8.47
CA LYS A 203 -19.28 -4.30 8.20
C LYS A 203 -20.41 -3.69 9.02
N THR A 204 -20.18 -2.52 9.61
CA THR A 204 -21.20 -1.80 10.39
C THR A 204 -21.06 -0.29 10.21
N ASN A 205 -22.16 0.43 10.40
CA ASN A 205 -22.17 1.89 10.48
C ASN A 205 -22.17 2.41 11.93
N SER A 206 -22.09 1.51 12.91
CA SER A 206 -22.02 1.83 14.34
C SER A 206 -20.61 1.63 14.88
N MET A 207 -19.95 2.72 15.26
CA MET A 207 -18.65 2.65 15.94
C MET A 207 -18.76 1.97 17.30
N GLU A 208 -19.88 2.17 18.00
CA GLU A 208 -20.15 1.53 19.29
C GLU A 208 -20.18 0.00 19.17
N ASP A 209 -20.86 -0.54 18.15
CA ASP A 209 -20.91 -1.99 17.90
C ASP A 209 -19.53 -2.55 17.54
N ALA A 210 -18.74 -1.78 16.80
CA ALA A 210 -17.38 -2.17 16.44
C ALA A 210 -16.47 -2.24 17.67
N PHE A 211 -16.53 -1.24 18.56
CA PHE A 211 -15.69 -1.16 19.75
C PHE A 211 -16.08 -2.12 20.87
N LYS A 212 -17.35 -2.52 20.92
CA LYS A 212 -17.83 -3.46 21.94
C LYS A 212 -16.99 -4.74 21.94
N ASP A 213 -16.34 -5.05 23.05
CA ASP A 213 -15.48 -6.23 23.24
C ASP A 213 -14.31 -6.35 22.24
N ALA A 214 -13.88 -5.25 21.62
CA ALA A 214 -12.72 -5.27 20.72
C ALA A 214 -11.41 -5.43 21.50
N ASP A 215 -10.56 -6.37 21.09
CA ASP A 215 -9.19 -6.46 21.60
C ASP A 215 -8.32 -5.34 21.03
N ILE A 216 -8.59 -4.93 19.79
CA ILE A 216 -7.79 -3.95 19.04
C ILE A 216 -8.72 -2.92 18.40
N VAL A 217 -8.41 -1.64 18.59
CA VAL A 217 -9.07 -0.53 17.90
C VAL A 217 -8.08 0.15 16.98
N TYR A 218 -8.37 0.16 15.69
CA TYR A 218 -7.57 0.80 14.65
C TYR A 218 -8.36 1.96 14.02
N PRO A 219 -8.24 3.19 14.55
CA PRO A 219 -8.88 4.36 13.97
C PRO A 219 -8.04 4.95 12.83
N LYS A 220 -8.67 5.20 11.68
CA LYS A 220 -8.01 5.83 10.53
C LYS A 220 -9.00 6.69 9.74
N SER A 221 -8.57 7.85 9.28
CA SER A 221 -9.31 8.65 8.30
C SER A 221 -9.02 8.17 6.88
N TRP A 222 -10.03 8.14 6.00
CA TRP A 222 -9.90 7.98 4.54
C TRP A 222 -11.01 8.76 3.82
N ALA A 223 -10.83 9.00 2.53
CA ALA A 223 -11.81 9.63 1.65
C ALA A 223 -12.87 8.62 1.17
N PRO A 224 -14.12 9.05 0.91
CA PRO A 224 -15.12 8.22 0.25
C PRO A 224 -14.60 7.59 -1.05
N PHE A 225 -14.87 6.30 -1.25
CA PHE A 225 -14.43 5.59 -2.46
C PHE A 225 -14.97 6.25 -3.74
N VAL A 226 -16.25 6.61 -3.77
CA VAL A 226 -16.90 7.30 -4.91
C VAL A 226 -16.21 8.63 -5.24
N ALA A 227 -15.79 9.40 -4.22
CA ALA A 227 -15.05 10.64 -4.45
C ALA A 227 -13.67 10.37 -5.05
N MET A 228 -12.98 9.32 -4.61
CA MET A 228 -11.68 8.93 -5.16
C MET A 228 -11.78 8.40 -6.61
N GLU A 229 -12.88 7.75 -6.97
CA GLU A 229 -13.18 7.39 -8.36
C GLU A 229 -13.40 8.64 -9.22
N LYS A 230 -14.28 9.56 -8.80
CA LYS A 230 -14.51 10.84 -9.49
C LYS A 230 -13.22 11.64 -9.66
N ARG A 231 -12.35 11.66 -8.65
CA ARG A 231 -11.02 12.30 -8.71
C ARG A 231 -10.15 11.69 -9.81
N THR A 232 -10.19 10.37 -9.97
CA THR A 232 -9.45 9.64 -11.01
C THR A 232 -9.93 10.03 -12.40
N ASP A 233 -11.25 10.11 -12.61
CA ASP A 233 -11.84 10.50 -13.89
C ASP A 233 -11.50 11.94 -14.26
N LEU A 234 -11.62 12.87 -13.30
CA LEU A 234 -11.25 14.27 -13.50
C LEU A 234 -9.77 14.41 -13.87
N SER A 235 -8.87 13.69 -13.19
CA SER A 235 -7.45 13.69 -13.54
C SER A 235 -7.21 13.11 -14.94
N GLY A 236 -7.92 12.05 -15.32
CA GLY A 236 -7.83 11.45 -16.66
C GLY A 236 -8.26 12.41 -17.78
N ASN A 237 -9.21 13.31 -17.48
CA ASN A 237 -9.70 14.35 -18.39
C ASN A 237 -8.86 15.65 -18.34
N GLY A 238 -7.84 15.72 -17.48
CA GLY A 238 -7.04 16.94 -17.27
C GLY A 238 -7.81 18.06 -16.56
N ASP A 239 -8.90 17.74 -15.86
CA ASP A 239 -9.74 18.71 -15.14
C ASP A 239 -9.26 18.93 -13.71
N PHE A 240 -8.20 19.73 -13.58
CA PHE A 240 -7.62 20.06 -12.27
C PHE A 240 -8.45 21.03 -11.43
N ASP A 241 -9.34 21.81 -12.05
CA ASP A 241 -10.24 22.71 -11.31
C ASP A 241 -11.41 21.92 -10.71
N GLY A 242 -11.95 20.93 -11.44
CA GLY A 242 -12.91 19.98 -10.91
C GLY A 242 -12.37 19.19 -9.71
N ILE A 243 -11.07 18.81 -9.71
CA ILE A 243 -10.43 18.16 -8.54
C ILE A 243 -10.44 19.10 -7.32
N LYS A 244 -10.12 20.39 -7.50
CA LYS A 244 -10.12 21.37 -6.39
C LYS A 244 -11.53 21.64 -5.86
N GLU A 245 -12.56 21.52 -6.71
CA GLU A 245 -13.95 21.62 -6.27
C GLU A 245 -14.37 20.39 -5.47
N LEU A 246 -14.03 19.20 -5.97
CA LEU A 246 -14.28 17.93 -5.28
C LEU A 246 -13.62 17.86 -3.89
N GLU A 247 -12.41 18.41 -3.72
CA GLU A 247 -11.72 18.43 -2.43
C GLU A 247 -12.38 19.34 -1.37
N LYS A 248 -13.38 20.15 -1.75
CA LYS A 248 -14.17 20.98 -0.83
C LYS A 248 -15.48 20.34 -0.40
N GLU A 249 -15.92 19.28 -1.09
CA GLU A 249 -17.11 18.48 -0.77
C GLU A 249 -16.82 17.56 0.43
#